data_AF-A0A3M1KLH3-F1
#
_entry.id   AF-A0A3M1KLH3-F1
#
_cell.length_a   1.000
_cell.length_b   1.000
_cell.length_c   1.000
_cell.angle_alpha   90.00
_cell.angle_beta   90.00
_cell.angle_gamma   90.00
#
_symmetry.space_group_name_H-M   'P 1'
#
loop_
_entity.id
_entity.type
_entity.pdbx_description
1 polymer ?
#
loop_
_entity_poly.entity_id
_entity_poly.type
_entity_poly.pdbx_seq_one_letter_code
_entity_poly.pdbx_strand_id
1 'polypeptide(L)'
;NRFMGRWLRHGEGYPDLSLRLFRKSRGRWSTDPVHEKVMLEGQAGRLTGDLMHESEETLGQYLAKQNRYTDLQAEQLRARGKRYSTAKLLLSPLFRFIKFYVFRLGFLDGVPGLVHISIGCMNSYFKMAKLYDRAD
;
A
#
# COMPACT_ATOMS: atom_id res chain seq x y z
N ASN A 1 -5.62 2.94 10.38
CA ASN A 1 -5.78 1.49 10.12
C ASN A 1 -5.52 0.70 11.41
N ARG A 2 -6.42 -0.21 11.80
CA ARG A 2 -6.14 -1.18 12.88
C ARG A 2 -5.42 -2.39 12.30
N PHE A 3 -4.30 -2.78 12.89
CA PHE A 3 -3.49 -3.91 12.47
C PHE A 3 -2.96 -4.65 13.70
N MET A 4 -3.13 -5.97 13.73
CA MET A 4 -2.74 -6.81 14.89
C MET A 4 -3.25 -6.25 16.23
N GLY A 5 -4.53 -5.86 16.27
CA GLY A 5 -5.17 -5.32 17.47
C GLY A 5 -4.81 -3.87 17.83
N ARG A 6 -3.84 -3.24 17.15
CA ARG A 6 -3.37 -1.87 17.44
C ARG A 6 -3.74 -0.89 16.32
N TRP A 7 -4.11 0.33 16.71
CA TRP A 7 -4.23 1.45 15.78
C TRP A 7 -2.85 1.96 15.40
N LEU A 8 -2.49 1.85 14.13
CA LEU A 8 -1.23 2.41 13.61
C LEU A 8 -1.37 3.93 13.53
N ARG A 9 -0.41 4.64 14.15
CA ARG A 9 -0.36 6.12 14.19
C ARG A 9 0.88 6.67 13.50
N HIS A 10 1.81 5.79 13.13
CA HIS A 10 3.10 6.14 12.54
C HIS A 10 3.36 5.26 11.31
N GLY A 11 4.54 5.45 10.72
CA GLY A 11 4.99 4.62 9.63
C GLY A 11 4.15 4.77 8.36
N GLU A 12 3.82 3.62 7.77
CA GLU A 12 3.05 3.56 6.53
C GLU A 12 1.53 3.49 6.76
N GLY A 13 1.09 3.06 7.95
CA GLY A 13 -0.32 2.81 8.23
C GLY A 13 -1.16 4.07 8.50
N TYR A 14 -0.51 5.22 8.70
CA TYR A 14 -1.16 6.50 8.98
C TYR A 14 -0.24 7.72 8.67
N PRO A 15 -0.77 8.85 8.17
CA PRO A 15 -2.14 9.03 7.69
C PRO A 15 -2.36 8.31 6.36
N ASP A 16 -3.52 7.67 6.22
CA ASP A 16 -3.97 6.98 5.00
C ASP A 16 -5.20 7.71 4.44
N LEU A 17 -4.94 8.69 3.57
CA LEU A 17 -5.98 9.56 3.04
C LEU A 17 -6.75 8.85 1.92
N SER A 18 -8.08 8.82 2.04
CA SER A 18 -8.98 8.21 1.07
C SER A 18 -10.11 9.16 0.73
N LEU A 19 -10.42 9.32 -0.57
CA LEU A 19 -11.59 10.08 -1.02
C LEU A 19 -12.85 9.26 -0.72
N ARG A 20 -13.63 9.69 0.27
CA ARG A 20 -14.80 8.95 0.77
C ARG A 20 -16.13 9.57 0.40
N LEU A 21 -16.20 10.89 0.35
CA LEU A 21 -17.42 11.63 0.03
C LEU A 21 -17.18 12.45 -1.23
N PHE A 22 -18.00 12.22 -2.24
CA PHE A 22 -18.00 12.97 -3.49
C PHE A 22 -19.41 12.93 -4.10
N ARG A 23 -19.74 13.95 -4.89
CA ARG A 23 -21.01 13.95 -5.64
C ARG A 23 -20.90 12.95 -6.80
N LYS A 24 -21.88 12.04 -6.94
CA LYS A 24 -21.89 11.02 -8.00
C LYS A 24 -21.74 11.62 -9.40
N SER A 25 -22.33 12.78 -9.66
CA SER A 25 -22.22 13.49 -10.94
C SER A 25 -20.84 14.08 -11.25
N ARG A 26 -19.92 14.10 -10.28
CA ARG A 26 -18.58 14.68 -10.41
C ARG A 26 -17.45 13.69 -10.09
N GLY A 27 -17.77 12.42 -9.87
CA GLY A 27 -16.79 11.38 -9.59
C GLY A 27 -17.02 10.18 -10.50
N ARG A 28 -15.93 9.65 -11.06
CA ARG A 28 -15.92 8.41 -11.83
C ARG A 28 -14.85 7.48 -11.32
N TRP A 29 -15.09 6.17 -11.33
CA TRP A 29 -14.05 5.20 -11.02
C TRP A 29 -13.01 5.18 -12.15
N SER A 30 -11.75 4.99 -11.78
CA SER A 30 -10.70 4.75 -12.77
C SER A 30 -10.88 3.39 -13.43
N THR A 31 -10.38 3.24 -14.65
CA THR A 31 -10.36 1.95 -15.36
C THR A 31 -9.14 1.11 -14.99
N ASP A 32 -8.55 1.36 -13.81
CA ASP A 32 -7.44 0.57 -13.32
C ASP A 32 -7.99 -0.81 -12.93
N PRO A 33 -7.41 -1.93 -13.41
CA PRO A 33 -7.95 -3.27 -13.12
C PRO A 33 -7.96 -3.61 -11.63
N VAL A 34 -7.18 -2.86 -10.81
CA VAL A 34 -7.00 -3.07 -9.37
C VAL A 34 -6.65 -1.74 -8.71
N HIS A 35 -7.19 -1.54 -7.51
CA HIS A 35 -7.14 -0.26 -6.79
C HIS A 35 -7.81 0.86 -7.57
N GLU A 36 -9.01 0.59 -8.09
CA GLU A 36 -9.88 1.62 -8.65
C GLU A 36 -9.93 2.81 -7.68
N LYS A 37 -9.66 3.98 -8.23
CA LYS A 37 -9.70 5.24 -7.49
C LYS A 37 -10.79 6.10 -8.07
N VAL A 38 -11.42 6.89 -7.22
CA VAL A 38 -12.37 7.90 -7.66
C VAL A 38 -11.60 9.05 -8.28
N MET A 39 -11.78 9.23 -9.59
CA MET A 39 -11.34 10.40 -10.34
C MET A 39 -12.38 11.50 -10.14
N LEU A 40 -12.01 12.52 -9.36
CA LEU A 40 -12.88 13.64 -9.02
C LEU A 40 -12.69 14.79 -10.01
N GLU A 41 -13.79 15.36 -10.49
CA GLU A 41 -13.78 16.63 -11.20
C GLU A 41 -13.81 17.79 -10.19
N GLY A 42 -12.64 18.39 -9.94
CA GLY A 42 -12.46 19.48 -8.98
C GLY A 42 -11.46 19.13 -7.88
N GLN A 43 -11.47 19.90 -6.79
CA GLN A 43 -10.57 19.69 -5.64
C GLN A 43 -11.32 19.05 -4.47
N ALA A 44 -10.68 18.08 -3.81
CA ALA A 44 -11.17 17.49 -2.57
C ALA A 44 -10.65 18.29 -1.37
N GLY A 45 -11.51 18.51 -0.38
CA GLY A 45 -11.12 19.01 0.94
C GLY A 45 -10.75 17.87 1.91
N ARG A 46 -10.19 18.23 3.06
CA ARG A 46 -9.93 17.29 4.16
C ARG A 46 -10.97 17.48 5.26
N LEU A 47 -11.64 16.40 5.66
CA LEU A 47 -12.49 16.40 6.84
C LEU A 47 -11.63 16.27 8.10
N THR A 48 -12.07 16.91 9.19
CA THR A 48 -11.46 16.78 10.52
C THR A 48 -11.84 15.44 11.15
N GLY A 49 -10.90 14.83 11.87
CA GLY A 49 -11.09 13.53 12.51
C GLY A 49 -10.56 12.37 11.68
N ASP A 50 -10.57 11.19 12.30
CA ASP A 50 -10.05 9.95 11.71
C ASP A 50 -11.20 9.05 11.24
N LEU A 51 -11.07 8.50 10.04
CA LEU A 51 -11.91 7.39 9.61
C LEU A 51 -11.29 6.08 10.12
N MET A 52 -11.96 5.48 11.11
CA MET A 52 -11.52 4.25 11.75
C MET A 52 -11.68 3.07 10.80
N HIS A 53 -10.59 2.68 10.15
CA HIS A 53 -10.54 1.51 9.27
C HIS A 53 -10.13 0.27 10.06
N GLU A 54 -11.13 -0.56 10.37
CA GLU A 54 -11.02 -1.83 11.06
C GLU A 54 -11.47 -2.93 10.11
N SER A 55 -10.53 -3.61 9.47
CA SER A 55 -10.86 -4.66 8.50
C SER A 55 -11.15 -6.02 9.15
N GLU A 56 -10.93 -6.15 10.46
CA GLU A 56 -10.98 -7.42 11.23
C GLU A 56 -10.17 -8.57 10.60
N GLU A 57 -9.19 -8.24 9.75
CA GLU A 57 -8.39 -9.23 9.04
C GLU A 57 -7.38 -9.90 9.98
N THR A 58 -7.37 -11.24 9.97
CA THR A 58 -6.26 -12.01 10.55
C THR A 58 -4.96 -11.74 9.78
N LEU A 59 -3.80 -12.00 10.39
CA LEU A 59 -2.51 -11.82 9.71
C LEU A 59 -2.42 -12.67 8.43
N GLY A 60 -2.96 -13.89 8.43
CA GLY A 60 -2.99 -14.76 7.25
C GLY A 60 -3.83 -14.16 6.10
N GLN A 61 -5.02 -13.62 6.41
CA GLN A 61 -5.85 -12.94 5.42
C GLN A 61 -5.15 -11.68 4.87
N TYR A 62 -4.49 -10.93 5.75
CA TYR A 62 -3.71 -9.76 5.35
C TYR A 62 -2.57 -10.15 4.39
N LEU A 63 -1.78 -11.17 4.72
CA LEU A 63 -0.70 -11.66 3.86
C LEU A 63 -1.21 -12.18 2.51
N ALA A 64 -2.32 -12.93 2.49
CA ALA A 64 -2.95 -13.40 1.25
C ALA A 64 -3.39 -12.21 0.35
N LYS A 65 -3.94 -11.16 0.96
CA LYS A 65 -4.30 -9.91 0.26
C LYS A 65 -3.08 -9.21 -0.31
N GLN A 66 -2.00 -9.10 0.47
CA GLN A 66 -0.74 -8.52 0.00
C GLN A 66 -0.13 -9.32 -1.16
N ASN A 67 -0.21 -10.65 -1.12
CA ASN A 67 0.23 -11.50 -2.21
C ASN A 67 -0.53 -11.18 -3.51
N ARG A 68 -1.87 -11.13 -3.46
CA ARG A 68 -2.70 -10.72 -4.60
C ARG A 68 -2.34 -9.33 -5.10
N TYR A 69 -2.14 -8.36 -4.22
CA TYR A 69 -1.77 -6.99 -4.62
C TYR A 69 -0.41 -6.94 -5.33
N THR A 70 0.57 -7.73 -4.89
CA THR A 70 1.87 -7.77 -5.57
C THR A 70 1.83 -8.45 -6.93
N ASP A 71 0.94 -9.44 -7.16
CA ASP A 71 0.69 -9.99 -8.50
C ASP A 71 0.16 -8.92 -9.44
N LEU A 72 -0.88 -8.23 -9.00
CA LEU A 72 -1.56 -7.20 -9.77
C LEU A 72 -0.66 -6.00 -10.08
N GLN A 73 0.20 -5.61 -9.12
CA GLN A 73 1.20 -4.56 -9.32
C GLN A 73 2.28 -4.98 -10.33
N ALA A 74 2.70 -6.26 -10.32
CA ALA A 74 3.66 -6.76 -11.29
C ALA A 74 3.07 -6.78 -12.70
N GLU A 75 1.82 -7.22 -12.86
CA GLU A 75 1.07 -7.18 -14.12
C GLU A 75 0.93 -5.76 -14.67
N GLN A 76 0.55 -4.80 -13.82
CA GLN A 76 0.47 -3.39 -14.20
C GLN A 76 1.81 -2.83 -14.67
N LEU A 77 2.92 -3.23 -14.04
CA LEU A 77 4.25 -2.79 -14.46
C LEU A 77 4.63 -3.38 -15.82
N ARG A 78 4.35 -4.67 -16.05
CA ARG A 78 4.56 -5.34 -17.35
C ARG A 78 3.73 -4.68 -18.45
N ALA A 79 2.44 -4.45 -18.20
CA ALA A 79 1.53 -3.79 -19.14
C ALA A 79 1.99 -2.36 -19.50
N ARG A 80 2.69 -1.67 -18.59
CA ARG A 80 3.31 -0.35 -18.82
C ARG A 80 4.70 -0.43 -19.48
N GLY A 81 5.14 -1.60 -19.93
CA GLY A 81 6.45 -1.83 -20.54
C GLY A 81 7.62 -1.62 -19.58
N LYS A 82 7.40 -1.65 -18.27
CA LYS A 82 8.49 -1.51 -17.28
C LYS A 82 9.27 -2.82 -17.20
N ARG A 83 10.60 -2.71 -17.33
CA ARG A 83 11.52 -3.84 -17.14
C ARG A 83 11.86 -4.03 -15.67
N TYR A 84 12.22 -5.27 -15.33
CA TYR A 84 12.75 -5.59 -14.01
C TYR A 84 14.07 -4.84 -13.76
N SER A 85 14.42 -4.65 -12.49
CA SER A 85 15.70 -4.07 -12.10
C SER A 85 16.17 -4.70 -10.79
N THR A 86 17.32 -5.37 -10.83
CA THR A 86 17.95 -5.98 -9.65
C THR A 86 18.24 -4.94 -8.56
N ALA A 87 18.67 -3.74 -8.95
CA ALA A 87 18.86 -2.64 -8.02
C ALA A 87 17.55 -2.26 -7.31
N LYS A 88 16.42 -2.17 -8.03
CA LYS A 88 15.12 -1.91 -7.40
C LYS A 88 14.65 -3.07 -6.52
N LEU A 89 14.88 -4.31 -6.93
CA LEU A 89 14.56 -5.50 -6.14
C LEU A 89 15.23 -5.44 -4.76
N LEU A 90 16.53 -5.11 -4.71
CA LEU A 90 17.31 -5.09 -3.46
C LEU A 90 17.13 -3.79 -2.65
N LEU A 91 17.14 -2.63 -3.32
CA LEU A 91 17.18 -1.34 -2.63
C LEU A 91 15.78 -0.84 -2.24
N SER A 92 14.73 -1.18 -2.98
CA SER A 92 13.37 -0.70 -2.65
C SER A 92 12.86 -1.14 -1.28
N PRO A 93 13.03 -2.39 -0.80
CA PRO A 93 12.65 -2.74 0.57
C PRO A 93 13.47 -1.97 1.61
N LEU A 94 14.79 -1.79 1.40
CA LEU A 94 15.65 -1.07 2.32
C LEU A 94 15.24 0.41 2.46
N PHE A 95 15.07 1.11 1.32
CA PHE A 95 14.63 2.51 1.33
C PHE A 95 13.24 2.66 1.96
N ARG A 96 12.33 1.71 1.72
CA ARG A 96 11.01 1.71 2.33
C ARG A 96 11.11 1.55 3.85
N PHE A 97 11.93 0.63 4.33
CA PHE A 97 12.14 0.40 5.76
C PHE A 97 12.67 1.66 6.43
N ILE A 98 13.75 2.23 5.91
CA ILE A 98 14.35 3.46 6.46
C ILE A 98 13.31 4.60 6.48
N LYS A 99 12.59 4.80 5.38
CA LYS A 99 11.56 5.83 5.28
C LYS A 99 10.46 5.65 6.33
N PHE A 100 9.85 4.47 6.42
CA PHE A 100 8.66 4.30 7.24
C PHE A 100 8.94 3.89 8.67
N TYR A 101 9.95 3.05 8.91
CA TYR A 101 10.31 2.63 10.25
C TYR A 101 11.04 3.74 11.00
N VAL A 102 12.05 4.37 10.38
CA VAL A 102 12.89 5.39 11.03
C VAL A 102 12.28 6.78 10.87
N PHE A 103 12.18 7.31 9.65
CA PHE A 103 11.78 8.71 9.44
C PHE A 103 10.31 8.99 9.73
N ARG A 104 9.43 7.99 9.52
CA ARG A 104 8.02 8.10 9.92
C ARG A 104 7.73 7.50 11.28
N LEU A 105 8.76 7.23 12.09
CA LEU A 105 8.67 6.78 13.48
C LEU A 105 7.81 5.52 13.66
N GLY A 106 7.78 4.62 12.67
CA GLY A 106 7.00 3.39 12.72
C GLY A 106 7.32 2.48 13.91
N PHE A 107 8.52 2.60 14.48
CA PHE A 107 8.89 1.90 15.72
C PHE A 107 8.04 2.29 16.93
N LEU A 108 7.40 3.48 16.95
CA LEU A 108 6.49 3.91 18.02
C LEU A 108 5.17 3.12 18.03
N ASP A 109 4.86 2.40 16.95
CA ASP A 109 3.72 1.50 16.87
C ASP A 109 4.05 0.08 17.39
N GLY A 110 5.26 -0.15 17.90
CA GLY A 110 5.70 -1.41 18.50
C GLY A 110 5.75 -2.57 17.50
N VAL A 111 5.46 -3.79 17.98
CA VAL A 111 5.47 -5.01 17.14
C VAL A 111 4.52 -4.91 15.94
N PRO A 112 3.26 -4.44 16.07
CA PRO A 112 2.39 -4.23 14.91
C PRO A 112 2.99 -3.30 13.85
N GLY A 113 3.65 -2.21 14.28
CA GLY A 113 4.32 -1.28 13.37
C GLY A 113 5.48 -1.93 12.61
N LEU A 114 6.33 -2.66 13.33
CA LEU A 114 7.44 -3.42 12.73
C LEU A 114 6.94 -4.44 11.72
N VAL A 115 5.95 -5.27 12.10
CA VAL A 115 5.40 -6.31 11.20
C VAL A 115 4.75 -5.68 9.98
N HIS A 116 3.96 -4.62 10.14
CA HIS A 116 3.30 -3.93 9.04
C HIS A 116 4.32 -3.39 8.01
N ILE A 117 5.38 -2.73 8.49
CA ILE A 117 6.41 -2.15 7.62
C ILE A 117 7.25 -3.25 6.96
N SER A 118 7.59 -4.32 7.69
CA SER A 118 8.28 -5.49 7.14
C SER A 118 7.48 -6.12 5.99
N ILE A 119 6.17 -6.29 6.15
CA ILE A 119 5.30 -6.77 5.08
C ILE A 119 5.31 -5.81 3.89
N GLY A 120 5.24 -4.50 4.12
CA GLY A 120 5.36 -3.50 3.05
C GLY A 120 6.70 -3.57 2.29
N CYS A 121 7.80 -3.87 2.99
CA CYS A 121 9.11 -4.08 2.40
C CYS A 121 9.11 -5.36 1.53
N MET A 122 8.60 -6.46 2.06
CA MET A 122 8.42 -7.72 1.33
C MET A 122 7.53 -7.52 0.10
N ASN A 123 6.49 -6.71 0.17
CA ASN A 123 5.67 -6.38 -1.00
C ASN A 123 6.47 -5.67 -2.10
N SER A 124 7.38 -4.76 -1.71
CA SER A 124 8.23 -4.06 -2.67
C SER A 124 9.20 -5.03 -3.36
N TYR A 125 9.73 -5.98 -2.59
CA TYR A 125 10.56 -7.08 -3.10
C TYR A 125 9.76 -8.02 -4.02
N PHE A 126 8.65 -8.59 -3.53
CA PHE A 126 7.83 -9.55 -4.26
C PHE A 126 7.24 -8.97 -5.54
N LYS A 127 6.81 -7.71 -5.55
CA LYS A 127 6.39 -7.04 -6.79
C LYS A 127 7.49 -7.07 -7.86
N MET A 128 8.74 -6.83 -7.49
CA MET A 128 9.87 -6.87 -8.42
C MET A 128 10.24 -8.30 -8.82
N ALA A 129 10.23 -9.24 -7.86
CA ALA A 129 10.48 -10.66 -8.13
C ALA A 129 9.43 -11.24 -9.09
N LYS A 130 8.15 -10.94 -8.87
CA LYS A 130 7.03 -11.34 -9.73
C LYS A 130 7.07 -10.71 -11.12
N LEU A 131 7.58 -9.47 -11.22
CA LEU A 131 7.81 -8.84 -12.52
C LEU A 131 8.94 -9.53 -13.29
N TYR A 132 10.00 -9.97 -12.60
CA TYR A 132 11.10 -10.75 -13.18
C TYR A 132 10.63 -12.14 -13.64
N ASP A 133 9.91 -12.87 -12.78
CA ASP A 133 9.34 -14.20 -13.09
C ASP A 133 8.43 -14.18 -14.32
N ARG A 134 7.72 -13.07 -14.52
CA ARG A 134 6.87 -12.88 -15.70
C ARG A 134 7.64 -12.33 -16.90
N ALA A 135 8.92 -11.94 -16.79
CA ALA A 135 9.66 -11.28 -17.87
C ALA A 135 10.04 -12.23 -19.01
N ASP A 136 10.02 -13.54 -18.73
CA ASP A 136 10.07 -14.62 -19.70
C ASP A 136 8.68 -14.94 -20.28
#